data_AF-A0AAJ1MMR5-F1
#
_entry.id   AF-A0AAJ1MMR5-F1
#
_cell.length_a   1.000
_cell.length_b   1.000
_cell.length_c   1.000
_cell.angle_alpha   90.00
_cell.angle_beta   90.00
_cell.angle_gamma   90.00
#
_symmetry.space_group_name_H-M   'P 1'
#
loop_
_entity.id
_entity.type
_entity.pdbx_description
1 polymer ?
#
loop_
_entity_poly.entity_id
_entity_poly.type
_entity_poly.pdbx_seq_one_letter_code
_entity_poly.pdbx_strand_id
1 'polypeptide(L)'
;MNKDSKLFIVKNIENIAASSEEERLEFEPIEGLQGWYLQTYTAEEAGLDWVVLSCEANADVNPLHSGGDVNWLGWVADGPIEMILGGADEVQTSSRIVQPGDYLTFAPDTFHGWVPGSNPARLVFVKLKG
;
A
#
# COMPACT_ATOMS: atom_id res chain seq x y z
N MET A 1 -16.24 -16.95 18.85
CA MET A 1 -17.15 -17.99 18.29
C MET A 1 -17.64 -17.44 16.95
N ASN A 2 -17.54 -18.28 15.93
CA ASN A 2 -17.41 -17.98 14.49
C ASN A 2 -18.68 -17.39 13.82
N LYS A 3 -18.54 -16.51 12.79
CA LYS A 3 -19.07 -16.77 11.42
C LYS A 3 -18.88 -15.80 10.24
N ASP A 4 -18.31 -14.58 10.32
CA ASP A 4 -18.47 -13.63 9.17
C ASP A 4 -17.21 -12.89 8.64
N SER A 5 -15.99 -13.46 8.71
CA SER A 5 -14.88 -12.86 7.95
C SER A 5 -15.06 -13.05 6.43
N LYS A 6 -15.33 -11.96 5.68
CA LYS A 6 -15.22 -11.93 4.21
C LYS A 6 -14.76 -10.55 3.69
N LEU A 7 -13.69 -10.53 2.89
CA LEU A 7 -13.33 -9.41 2.01
C LEU A 7 -13.58 -9.81 0.55
N PHE A 8 -14.36 -9.01 -0.19
CA PHE A 8 -14.54 -9.17 -1.64
C PHE A 8 -14.48 -7.82 -2.35
N ILE A 9 -13.69 -7.73 -3.42
CA ILE A 9 -13.98 -6.82 -4.54
C ILE A 9 -13.78 -7.58 -5.86
N VAL A 10 -14.88 -7.79 -6.59
CA VAL A 10 -14.92 -8.51 -7.88
C VAL A 10 -15.53 -7.60 -8.94
N LYS A 11 -14.85 -7.40 -10.07
CA LYS A 11 -15.44 -6.78 -11.28
C LYS A 11 -15.13 -7.63 -12.51
N ASN A 12 -16.15 -7.84 -13.36
CA ASN A 12 -16.13 -8.65 -14.59
C ASN A 12 -15.86 -10.16 -14.42
N ILE A 13 -16.64 -10.85 -13.59
CA ILE A 13 -16.76 -12.32 -13.69
C ILE A 13 -18.14 -12.64 -14.26
N GLU A 14 -18.18 -13.18 -15.47
CA GLU A 14 -19.42 -13.73 -16.03
C GLU A 14 -19.89 -14.92 -15.17
N ASN A 15 -21.19 -14.96 -14.84
CA ASN A 15 -21.88 -16.08 -14.19
C ASN A 15 -21.61 -16.38 -12.70
N ILE A 16 -21.12 -15.41 -11.90
CA ILE A 16 -21.15 -15.53 -10.42
C ILE A 16 -22.04 -14.45 -9.83
N ALA A 17 -23.11 -14.87 -9.13
CA ALA A 17 -23.94 -13.96 -8.34
C ALA A 17 -23.13 -13.47 -7.13
N ALA A 18 -22.57 -12.27 -7.24
CA ALA A 18 -21.90 -11.61 -6.13
C ALA A 18 -22.96 -10.96 -5.22
N SER A 19 -23.12 -11.47 -4.00
CA SER A 19 -23.73 -10.70 -2.91
C SER A 19 -22.61 -9.96 -2.18
N SER A 20 -22.60 -8.63 -2.25
CA SER A 20 -21.67 -7.79 -1.49
C SER A 20 -22.43 -7.03 -0.40
N GLU A 21 -22.13 -7.32 0.85
CA GLU A 21 -22.21 -6.30 1.91
C GLU A 21 -20.86 -5.56 1.84
N GLU A 22 -20.87 -4.37 1.23
CA GLU A 22 -19.68 -3.52 1.16
C GLU A 22 -19.56 -2.75 2.48
N GLU A 23 -18.68 -3.19 3.38
CA GLU A 23 -18.04 -2.22 4.26
C GLU A 23 -17.01 -1.49 3.40
N ARG A 24 -17.43 -0.34 2.85
CA ARG A 24 -16.57 0.47 1.99
C ARG A 24 -15.55 1.14 2.89
N LEU A 25 -14.38 0.51 3.02
CA LEU A 25 -13.22 1.12 3.67
C LEU A 25 -12.94 2.45 2.95
N GLU A 26 -12.93 3.55 3.69
CA GLU A 26 -12.66 4.87 3.13
C GLU A 26 -11.16 5.14 3.10
N PHE A 27 -10.75 5.95 2.12
CA PHE A 27 -9.38 6.45 2.05
C PHE A 27 -9.29 7.69 2.93
N GLU A 28 -8.38 7.68 3.89
CA GLU A 28 -8.10 8.78 4.79
C GLU A 28 -6.89 9.58 4.29
N PRO A 29 -6.96 10.92 4.23
CA PRO A 29 -5.79 11.74 3.92
C PRO A 29 -4.67 11.52 4.94
N ILE A 30 -3.42 11.51 4.48
CA ILE A 30 -2.26 11.43 5.38
C ILE A 30 -1.92 12.85 5.89
N GLU A 31 -1.96 13.04 7.21
CA GLU A 31 -1.66 14.33 7.82
C GLU A 31 -0.23 14.79 7.46
N GLY A 32 -0.10 16.02 6.98
CA GLY A 32 1.19 16.62 6.62
C GLY A 32 1.77 16.17 5.28
N LEU A 33 1.05 15.38 4.48
CA LEU A 33 1.53 14.87 3.20
C LEU A 33 0.48 15.06 2.10
N GLN A 34 0.57 16.16 1.34
CA GLN A 34 -0.49 16.57 0.41
C GLN A 34 -0.64 15.59 -0.76
N GLY A 35 -1.88 15.25 -1.10
CA GLY A 35 -2.21 14.38 -2.22
C GLY A 35 -2.02 12.88 -1.92
N TRP A 36 -1.78 12.51 -0.66
CA TRP A 36 -1.66 11.12 -0.22
C TRP A 36 -2.85 10.68 0.62
N TYR A 37 -3.21 9.42 0.41
CA TYR A 37 -4.33 8.77 1.07
C TYR A 37 -3.95 7.36 1.49
N LEU A 38 -4.46 6.95 2.64
CA LEU A 38 -4.24 5.66 3.23
C LEU A 38 -5.56 4.95 3.44
N GLN A 39 -5.58 3.66 3.18
CA GLN A 39 -6.65 2.77 3.61
C GLN A 39 -6.00 1.58 4.30
N THR A 40 -6.51 1.20 5.46
CA THR A 40 -5.99 0.06 6.23
C THR A 40 -7.09 -0.97 6.45
N TYR A 41 -6.70 -2.24 6.54
CA TYR A 41 -7.61 -3.33 6.84
C TYR A 41 -6.88 -4.44 7.57
N THR A 42 -7.43 -4.88 8.70
CA THR A 42 -6.90 -6.03 9.44
C THR A 42 -7.80 -7.24 9.21
N ALA A 43 -7.23 -8.28 8.60
CA ALA A 43 -7.86 -9.58 8.46
C ALA A 43 -7.52 -10.44 9.68
N GLU A 44 -8.25 -10.23 10.78
CA GLU A 44 -8.01 -10.87 12.09
C GLU A 44 -7.80 -12.39 12.01
N GLU A 45 -8.67 -13.11 11.30
CA GLU A 45 -8.58 -14.57 11.17
C GLU A 45 -7.39 -15.04 10.32
N ALA A 46 -6.94 -14.21 9.37
CA ALA A 46 -5.78 -14.51 8.53
C ALA A 46 -4.46 -14.10 9.18
N GLY A 47 -4.50 -13.30 10.26
CA GLY A 47 -3.31 -12.72 10.87
C GLY A 47 -2.56 -11.78 9.91
N LEU A 48 -3.29 -10.99 9.13
CA LEU A 48 -2.71 -10.07 8.14
C LEU A 48 -3.20 -8.64 8.35
N ASP A 49 -2.28 -7.69 8.23
CA ASP A 49 -2.61 -6.27 8.08
C ASP A 49 -2.33 -5.83 6.64
N TRP A 50 -3.32 -5.17 6.04
CA TRP A 50 -3.27 -4.61 4.70
C TRP A 50 -3.22 -3.10 4.78
N VAL A 51 -2.45 -2.51 3.88
CA VAL A 51 -2.37 -1.08 3.67
C VAL A 51 -2.44 -0.80 2.18
N VAL A 52 -3.39 0.03 1.77
CA VAL A 52 -3.43 0.60 0.42
C VAL A 52 -3.01 2.05 0.52
N LEU A 53 -1.87 2.36 -0.08
CA LEU A 53 -1.33 3.70 -0.15
C LEU A 53 -1.59 4.25 -1.55
N SER A 54 -2.27 5.39 -1.65
CA SER A 54 -2.61 6.03 -2.91
C SER A 54 -2.06 7.45 -2.93
N CYS A 55 -1.56 7.90 -4.08
CA CYS A 55 -1.19 9.29 -4.29
C CYS A 55 -1.83 9.85 -5.56
N GLU A 56 -2.15 11.13 -5.53
CA GLU A 56 -2.51 11.91 -6.72
C GLU A 56 -1.29 12.18 -7.60
N ALA A 57 -1.54 12.68 -8.81
CA ALA A 57 -0.49 13.19 -9.67
C ALA A 57 0.19 14.40 -9.03
N ASN A 58 1.52 14.41 -8.99
CA ASN A 58 2.34 15.47 -8.40
C ASN A 58 2.03 15.73 -6.90
N ALA A 59 1.58 14.70 -6.18
CA ALA A 59 1.52 14.73 -4.73
C ALA A 59 2.91 14.97 -4.12
N ASP A 60 2.96 15.33 -2.84
CA ASP A 60 4.22 15.58 -2.13
C ASP A 60 5.12 14.33 -2.12
N VAL A 61 6.44 14.52 -1.94
CA VAL A 61 7.34 13.38 -1.71
C VAL A 61 7.02 12.78 -0.34
N ASN A 62 6.68 11.49 -0.31
CA ASN A 62 6.61 10.72 0.93
C ASN A 62 8.06 10.39 1.35
N PRO A 63 8.57 10.97 2.45
CA PRO A 63 9.98 10.87 2.82
C PRO A 63 10.41 9.45 3.15
N LEU A 64 11.73 9.24 3.28
CA LEU A 64 12.27 7.97 3.75
C LEU A 64 11.73 7.64 5.14
N HIS A 65 11.15 6.46 5.28
CA HIS A 65 10.66 5.89 6.53
C HIS A 65 10.86 4.38 6.51
N SER A 66 10.76 3.74 7.69
CA SER A 66 10.73 2.28 7.77
C SER A 66 9.32 1.79 8.08
N GLY A 67 9.00 0.59 7.60
CA GLY A 67 7.78 -0.13 7.97
C GLY A 67 7.88 -0.80 9.35
N GLY A 68 8.87 -0.45 10.17
CA GLY A 68 9.15 -1.07 11.47
C GLY A 68 9.93 -2.38 11.38
N ASP A 69 9.75 -3.22 12.40
CA ASP A 69 10.49 -4.46 12.69
C ASP A 69 9.91 -5.71 12.00
N VAL A 70 9.06 -5.52 11.00
CA VAL A 70 8.33 -6.59 10.30
C VAL A 70 8.63 -6.60 8.81
N ASN A 71 8.48 -7.78 8.20
CA ASN A 71 8.56 -7.91 6.74
C ASN A 71 7.27 -7.41 6.09
N TRP A 72 7.41 -6.69 4.98
CA TRP A 72 6.29 -6.28 4.13
C TRP A 72 6.40 -6.87 2.73
N LEU A 73 5.27 -7.31 2.20
CA LEU A 73 5.10 -7.62 0.79
C LEU A 73 4.27 -6.51 0.14
N GLY A 74 4.81 -5.88 -0.89
CA GLY A 74 4.17 -4.83 -1.67
C GLY A 74 3.82 -5.28 -3.08
N TRP A 75 2.82 -4.64 -3.67
CA TRP A 75 2.42 -4.75 -5.06
C TRP A 75 2.04 -3.37 -5.61
N VAL A 76 2.55 -3.04 -6.80
CA VAL A 76 2.17 -1.81 -7.50
C VAL A 76 0.89 -2.10 -8.28
N ALA A 77 -0.23 -1.53 -7.82
CA ALA A 77 -1.54 -1.77 -8.41
C ALA A 77 -1.81 -0.86 -9.62
N ASP A 78 -1.51 0.43 -9.48
CA ASP A 78 -1.80 1.45 -10.48
C ASP A 78 -0.68 2.49 -10.53
N GLY A 79 -0.41 3.04 -11.72
CA GLY A 79 0.54 4.14 -11.93
C GLY A 79 2.01 3.80 -11.67
N PRO A 80 2.95 4.31 -12.47
CA PRO A 80 4.36 4.26 -12.10
C PRO A 80 4.63 5.25 -10.95
N ILE A 81 5.52 4.87 -10.04
CA ILE A 81 6.00 5.72 -8.95
C ILE A 81 7.48 5.46 -8.72
N GLU A 82 8.24 6.49 -8.34
CA GLU A 82 9.65 6.30 -7.98
C GLU A 82 9.76 5.93 -6.50
N MET A 83 10.34 4.76 -6.24
CA MET A 83 10.75 4.33 -4.91
C MET A 83 12.16 4.85 -4.66
N ILE A 84 12.34 5.60 -3.57
CA ILE A 84 13.66 5.97 -3.07
C ILE A 84 14.03 5.03 -1.92
N LEU A 85 15.30 4.64 -1.85
CA LEU A 85 15.85 3.79 -0.79
C LEU A 85 16.98 4.53 -0.08
N GLY A 86 17.13 4.28 1.21
CA GLY A 86 18.11 5.00 2.03
C GLY A 86 18.48 4.27 3.32
N GLY A 87 19.13 4.99 4.20
CA GLY A 87 19.43 4.56 5.57
C GLY A 87 18.55 5.23 6.62
N ALA A 88 18.73 4.83 7.87
CA ALA A 88 18.08 5.43 9.04
C ALA A 88 18.54 6.88 9.32
N ASP A 89 19.60 7.32 8.67
CA ASP A 89 20.07 8.70 8.62
C ASP A 89 19.32 9.56 7.61
N GLU A 90 18.27 9.00 6.98
CA GLU A 90 17.44 9.63 5.95
C GLU A 90 18.24 10.06 4.71
N VAL A 91 19.42 9.47 4.50
CA VAL A 91 20.23 9.69 3.31
C VAL A 91 19.79 8.70 2.23
N GLN A 92 19.30 9.25 1.11
CA GLN A 92 18.99 8.46 -0.08
C GLN A 92 20.27 7.84 -0.67
N THR A 93 20.23 6.53 -0.91
CA THR A 93 21.35 5.75 -1.47
C THR A 93 21.05 5.26 -2.89
N SER A 94 19.78 5.03 -3.22
CA SER A 94 19.36 4.62 -4.56
C SER A 94 17.91 4.99 -4.81
N SER A 95 17.48 4.91 -6.07
CA SER A 95 16.07 5.00 -6.45
C SER A 95 15.75 4.10 -7.63
N ARG A 96 14.47 3.79 -7.78
CA ARG A 96 13.96 2.96 -8.87
C ARG A 96 12.52 3.31 -9.16
N ILE A 97 12.19 3.52 -10.43
CA ILE A 97 10.80 3.56 -10.89
C ILE A 97 10.24 2.14 -10.81
N VAL A 98 9.16 1.99 -10.05
CA VAL A 98 8.34 0.77 -10.00
C VAL A 98 7.05 1.01 -10.77
N GLN A 99 6.50 -0.04 -11.37
CA GLN A 99 5.37 0.06 -12.30
C GLN A 99 4.30 -1.00 -12.00
N PRO A 100 3.05 -0.82 -12.50
CA PRO A 100 1.97 -1.76 -12.23
C PRO A 100 2.35 -3.22 -12.53
N GLY A 101 2.08 -4.11 -11.58
CA GLY A 101 2.47 -5.52 -11.65
C GLY A 101 3.77 -5.86 -10.94
N ASP A 102 4.60 -4.87 -10.57
CA ASP A 102 5.81 -5.13 -9.80
C ASP A 102 5.49 -5.60 -8.38
N TYR A 103 6.25 -6.59 -7.90
CA TYR A 103 6.24 -7.04 -6.51
C TYR A 103 7.45 -6.49 -5.77
N LEU A 104 7.22 -6.05 -4.54
CA LEU A 104 8.20 -5.42 -3.67
C LEU A 104 8.29 -6.22 -2.38
N THR A 105 9.49 -6.40 -1.85
CA THR A 105 9.69 -7.03 -0.54
C THR A 105 10.58 -6.15 0.29
N PHE A 106 10.14 -5.84 1.50
CA PHE A 106 10.90 -5.04 2.46
C PHE A 106 11.21 -5.92 3.66
N ALA A 107 12.50 -6.08 3.94
CA ALA A 107 12.95 -6.65 5.20
C ALA A 107 12.66 -5.65 6.35
N PRO A 108 12.67 -6.11 7.62
CA PRO A 108 12.64 -5.20 8.77
C PRO A 108 13.66 -4.06 8.59
N ASP A 109 13.27 -2.86 9.01
CA ASP A 109 14.09 -1.65 8.92
C ASP A 109 14.55 -1.26 7.51
N THR A 110 13.89 -1.75 6.45
CA THR A 110 14.16 -1.24 5.10
C THR A 110 13.60 0.18 4.96
N PHE A 111 14.49 1.17 4.94
CA PHE A 111 14.14 2.58 4.72
C PHE A 111 13.81 2.83 3.25
N HIS A 112 12.58 3.29 3.01
CA HIS A 112 12.06 3.57 1.69
C HIS A 112 11.15 4.80 1.71
N GLY A 113 10.97 5.42 0.56
CA GLY A 113 10.10 6.57 0.37
C GLY A 113 9.56 6.57 -1.06
N TRP A 114 8.69 7.54 -1.35
CA TRP A 114 7.95 7.56 -2.61
C TRP A 114 7.92 8.95 -3.21
N VAL A 115 8.29 9.03 -4.48
CA VAL A 115 8.26 10.27 -5.27
C VAL A 115 7.18 10.12 -6.34
N PRO A 116 6.03 10.80 -6.17
CA PRO A 116 4.95 10.80 -7.15
C PRO A 116 5.37 11.42 -8.49
N GLY A 117 4.87 10.83 -9.58
CA GLY A 117 5.02 11.37 -10.93
C GLY A 117 3.83 12.21 -11.38
N SER A 118 3.69 12.39 -12.70
CA SER A 118 2.57 13.12 -13.31
C SER A 118 1.26 12.33 -13.40
N ASN A 119 1.25 11.06 -12.94
CA ASN A 119 0.07 10.22 -12.89
C ASN A 119 -0.20 9.80 -11.44
N PRO A 120 -1.46 9.58 -11.04
CA PRO A 120 -1.78 8.94 -9.77
C PRO A 120 -1.18 7.54 -9.69
N ALA A 121 -0.82 7.11 -8.48
CA ALA A 121 -0.31 5.78 -8.23
C ALA A 121 -0.97 5.14 -7.01
N ARG A 122 -0.98 3.81 -6.98
CA ARG A 122 -1.51 3.01 -5.88
C ARG A 122 -0.62 1.80 -5.60
N LEU A 123 -0.29 1.65 -4.33
CA LEU A 123 0.53 0.59 -3.78
C LEU A 123 -0.30 -0.19 -2.77
N VAL A 124 -0.21 -1.51 -2.81
CA VAL A 124 -0.83 -2.41 -1.83
C VAL A 124 0.27 -3.09 -1.06
N PHE A 125 0.25 -2.97 0.26
CA PHE A 125 1.18 -3.63 1.16
C PHE A 125 0.41 -4.58 2.08
N VAL A 126 1.07 -5.68 2.41
CA VAL A 126 0.60 -6.65 3.40
C VAL A 126 1.76 -7.06 4.30
N LYS A 127 1.46 -7.22 5.59
CA LYS A 127 2.35 -7.84 6.57
C LYS A 127 1.61 -8.87 7.39
N LEU A 128 2.36 -9.75 8.04
CA LEU A 128 1.84 -10.54 9.14
C LEU A 128 1.50 -9.62 10.31
N LYS A 129 0.38 -9.91 10.97
CA LYS A 129 0.02 -9.28 12.24
C LYS A 129 1.02 -9.73 13.30
N GLY A 130 1.52 -8.77 14.08
CA GLY A 130 2.41 -9.00 15.23
C GLY A 130 1.65 -9.43 16.48
#